data_AF-A0A9E2ETD6-F1
#
_entry.id   AF-A0A9E2ETD6-F1
#
_cell.length_a   1.000
_cell.length_b   1.000
_cell.length_c   1.000
_cell.angle_alpha   90.00
_cell.angle_beta   90.00
_cell.angle_gamma   90.00
#
_symmetry.space_group_name_H-M   'P 1'
#
loop_
_entity.id
_entity.type
_entity.pdbx_description
1 polymer ?
#
loop_
_entity_poly.entity_id
_entity_poly.type
_entity_poly.pdbx_seq_one_letter_code
_entity_poly.pdbx_strand_id
1 'polypeptide(L)'
;NLVLIKGNHDRQSKHLMDNLKIEVVNRLDLDPFTLLHEYEEGNPDSFTISGHVHPGVLIKGKGKQKLKLPCYQVTSNQLILPAFSLFTGLNTYSKPEDAVCFAFTESSIFKF
;
A
#
# COMPACT_ATOMS: atom_id res chain seq x y z
N ASN A 1 5.42 20.81 3.34
CA ASN A 1 4.71 20.57 2.06
C ASN A 1 4.01 19.23 2.18
N LEU A 2 2.73 19.11 1.80
CA LEU A 2 2.00 17.84 1.79
C LEU A 2 1.75 17.45 0.34
N VAL A 3 2.14 16.24 -0.04
CA VAL A 3 1.98 15.72 -1.40
C VAL A 3 0.98 14.58 -1.37
N LEU A 4 -0.01 14.63 -2.26
CA LEU A 4 -1.00 13.60 -2.50
C LEU A 4 -0.74 12.96 -3.86
N ILE A 5 -0.42 11.66 -3.84
CA ILE A 5 -0.31 10.86 -5.06
C ILE A 5 -1.72 10.39 -5.39
N LYS A 6 -2.21 10.82 -6.56
CA LYS A 6 -3.60 10.65 -6.96
C LYS A 6 -3.95 9.17 -7.15
N GLY A 7 -4.98 8.71 -6.46
CA GLY A 7 -5.61 7.42 -6.68
C GLY A 7 -6.72 7.43 -7.73
N ASN A 8 -7.10 6.24 -8.20
CA ASN A 8 -8.21 6.04 -9.15
C ASN A 8 -9.59 6.46 -8.61
N HIS A 9 -9.79 6.46 -7.29
CA HIS A 9 -11.03 6.90 -6.63
C HIS A 9 -11.05 8.39 -6.25
N ASP A 10 -9.97 9.12 -6.52
CA ASP A 10 -9.80 10.49 -6.08
C ASP A 10 -10.55 11.48 -6.98
N ARG A 11 -11.84 11.69 -6.69
CA ARG A 11 -12.63 12.78 -7.24
C ARG A 11 -12.41 14.05 -6.42
N GLN A 12 -11.27 14.70 -6.65
CA GLN A 12 -10.83 15.83 -5.84
C GLN A 12 -11.33 17.19 -6.38
N SER A 13 -11.75 18.07 -5.48
CA SER A 13 -11.95 19.48 -5.79
C SER A 13 -10.61 20.19 -5.77
N LYS A 14 -10.14 20.67 -6.93
CA LYS A 14 -8.87 21.42 -7.05
C LYS A 14 -8.80 22.57 -6.04
N HIS A 15 -9.91 23.31 -5.90
CA HIS A 15 -10.01 24.42 -4.96
C HIS A 15 -9.78 24.02 -3.49
N LEU A 16 -10.23 22.83 -3.08
CA LEU A 16 -9.98 22.33 -1.73
C LEU A 16 -8.50 22.01 -1.52
N MET A 17 -7.86 21.36 -2.50
CA MET A 17 -6.44 21.02 -2.41
C MET A 17 -5.56 22.28 -2.36
N ASP A 18 -5.88 23.29 -3.18
CA ASP A 18 -5.19 24.58 -3.19
C ASP A 18 -5.33 25.30 -1.83
N ASN A 19 -6.53 25.34 -1.26
CA ASN A 19 -6.78 25.95 0.07
C ASN A 19 -6.03 25.24 1.20
N LEU A 20 -5.90 23.91 1.11
CA LEU A 20 -5.15 23.09 2.07
C LEU A 20 -3.65 23.08 1.80
N LYS A 21 -3.19 23.70 0.70
CA LYS A 21 -1.79 23.68 0.23
C LYS A 21 -1.26 22.25 0.05
N ILE A 22 -2.09 21.40 -0.54
CA ILE A 22 -1.76 20.01 -0.88
C ILE A 22 -1.40 19.96 -2.35
N GLU A 23 -0.18 19.54 -2.64
CA GLU A 23 0.28 19.28 -4.00
C GLU A 23 -0.24 17.92 -4.48
N VAL A 24 -0.93 17.91 -5.61
CA VAL A 24 -1.46 16.66 -6.18
C VAL A 24 -0.62 16.25 -7.39
N VAL A 25 -0.05 15.05 -7.33
CA VAL A 25 0.79 14.48 -8.38
C VAL A 25 0.30 13.08 -8.75
N ASN A 26 0.67 12.57 -9.93
CA ASN A 26 0.37 11.17 -10.29
C ASN A 26 1.49 10.20 -9.86
N ARG A 27 2.70 10.74 -9.70
CA ARG A 27 3.94 10.01 -9.38
C ARG A 27 4.86 10.94 -8.61
N LEU A 28 5.63 10.40 -7.68
CA LEU A 28 6.67 11.13 -6.98
C LEU A 28 7.96 10.32 -7.00
N ASP A 29 8.98 10.84 -7.69
CA ASP A 29 10.31 10.24 -7.77
C ASP A 29 11.19 10.79 -6.64
N LEU A 30 11.67 9.88 -5.79
CA LEU A 30 12.55 10.14 -4.66
C LEU A 30 13.67 9.11 -4.68
N ASP A 31 14.65 9.28 -5.56
CA ASP A 31 15.77 8.34 -5.76
C ASP A 31 16.29 7.77 -4.43
N PRO A 32 16.34 6.43 -4.25
CA PRO A 32 16.15 5.36 -5.24
C PRO A 32 14.69 4.88 -5.42
N PHE A 33 13.71 5.61 -4.90
CA PHE A 33 12.31 5.22 -4.84
C PHE A 33 11.43 5.93 -5.85
N THR A 34 10.39 5.23 -6.29
CA THR A 34 9.26 5.82 -7.02
C THR A 34 7.99 5.55 -6.23
N LEU A 35 7.23 6.59 -5.90
CA LEU A 35 5.95 6.44 -5.23
C LEU A 35 4.81 6.58 -6.25
N LEU A 36 3.90 5.60 -6.23
CA LEU A 36 2.71 5.51 -7.09
C LEU A 36 1.50 5.09 -6.25
N HIS A 37 0.28 5.39 -6.69
CA HIS A 37 -0.91 4.86 -6.02
C HIS A 37 -1.06 3.35 -6.28
N GLU A 38 -0.92 2.95 -7.54
CA GLU A 38 -1.02 1.57 -8.02
C GLU A 38 0.26 1.22 -8.78
N TYR A 39 0.70 -0.03 -8.64
CA TYR A 39 1.91 -0.50 -9.31
C TYR A 39 1.66 -0.69 -10.81
N GLU A 40 2.57 -0.19 -11.62
CA GLU A 40 2.59 -0.40 -13.06
C GLU A 40 3.75 -1.35 -13.40
N GLU A 41 3.44 -2.49 -14.02
CA GLU A 41 4.45 -3.43 -14.48
C GLU A 41 5.38 -2.78 -15.52
N GLY A 42 6.69 -3.03 -15.41
CA GLY A 42 7.66 -2.58 -16.41
C GLY A 42 8.40 -1.27 -16.10
N ASN A 43 8.46 -0.84 -14.83
CA ASN A 43 9.32 0.26 -14.38
C ASN A 43 10.59 -0.27 -13.67
N PRO A 44 11.61 -0.77 -14.41
CA PRO A 44 12.74 -1.49 -13.83
C PRO A 44 13.75 -0.60 -13.08
N ASP A 45 13.70 0.71 -13.27
CA ASP A 45 14.79 1.61 -12.90
C ASP A 45 14.71 2.16 -11.46
N SER A 46 13.70 1.78 -10.67
CA SER A 46 13.54 2.27 -9.29
C SER A 46 12.74 1.33 -8.40
N PHE A 47 13.00 1.37 -7.09
CA PHE A 47 12.23 0.60 -6.12
C PHE A 47 10.87 1.28 -5.89
N THR A 48 9.77 0.60 -6.22
CA THR A 48 8.44 1.22 -6.20
C THR A 48 7.76 1.08 -4.84
N ILE A 49 7.20 2.16 -4.31
CA ILE A 49 6.35 2.15 -3.12
C ILE A 49 4.92 2.48 -3.56
N SER A 50 3.98 1.56 -3.30
CA SER A 50 2.59 1.71 -3.74
C SER A 50 1.56 1.38 -2.66
N GLY A 51 0.31 1.79 -2.90
CA GLY A 51 -0.84 1.47 -2.06
C GLY A 51 -1.87 0.63 -2.81
N HIS A 52 -3.11 1.11 -2.80
CA HIS A 52 -4.28 0.58 -3.51
C HIS A 52 -4.81 -0.81 -3.10
N VAL A 53 -3.95 -1.83 -3.03
CA VAL A 53 -4.35 -3.24 -2.94
C VAL A 53 -4.90 -3.65 -1.57
N HIS A 54 -4.55 -2.91 -0.52
CA HIS A 54 -4.89 -3.19 0.88
C HIS A 54 -4.46 -4.62 1.29
N PRO A 55 -3.16 -4.92 1.18
CA PRO A 55 -2.64 -6.25 1.43
C PRO A 55 -2.90 -6.73 2.86
N GLY A 56 -3.25 -8.01 3.00
CA GLY A 56 -3.35 -8.66 4.29
C GLY A 56 -2.98 -10.14 4.25
N VAL A 57 -2.77 -10.71 5.43
CA VAL A 57 -2.56 -12.14 5.63
C VAL A 57 -3.78 -12.77 6.30
N LEU A 58 -4.08 -14.02 5.95
CA LEU A 58 -5.13 -14.81 6.61
C LEU A 58 -4.49 -15.86 7.53
N ILE A 59 -4.65 -15.68 8.83
CA ILE A 59 -4.21 -16.62 9.85
C ILE A 59 -5.39 -17.55 10.19
N LYS A 60 -5.16 -18.86 10.11
CA LYS A 60 -6.16 -19.89 10.44
C LYS A 60 -5.78 -20.54 11.78
N GLY A 61 -6.65 -20.40 12.77
CA GLY A 61 -6.48 -20.97 14.10
C GLY A 61 -7.26 -22.27 14.29
N LYS A 62 -7.18 -22.83 15.51
CA LYS A 62 -8.01 -23.97 15.93
C LYS A 62 -9.49 -23.57 15.95
N GLY A 63 -10.39 -24.55 15.83
CA GLY A 63 -11.83 -24.31 15.94
C GLY A 63 -12.42 -23.45 14.80
N LYS A 64 -11.83 -23.49 13.60
CA LYS A 64 -12.24 -22.69 12.42
C LYS A 64 -12.10 -21.17 12.59
N GLN A 65 -11.32 -20.70 13.57
CA GLN A 65 -11.03 -19.28 13.73
C GLN A 65 -10.20 -18.75 12.54
N LYS A 66 -10.55 -17.54 12.09
CA LYS A 66 -9.85 -16.83 11.02
C LYS A 66 -9.58 -15.41 11.50
N LEU A 67 -8.32 -15.00 11.43
CA LEU A 67 -7.89 -13.63 11.68
C LEU A 67 -7.27 -13.08 10.42
N LYS A 68 -7.67 -11.87 10.03
CA LYS A 68 -7.00 -11.12 8.96
C LYS A 68 -6.20 -10.01 9.59
N LEU A 69 -4.94 -9.89 9.21
CA LEU A 69 -4.08 -8.78 9.62
C LEU A 69 -3.61 -8.01 8.38
N PRO A 70 -3.55 -6.68 8.44
CA PRO A 70 -2.88 -5.90 7.40
C PRO A 70 -1.41 -6.31 7.34
N CYS A 71 -0.81 -6.21 6.16
CA CYS A 71 0.61 -6.48 6.01
C CYS A 71 1.28 -5.50 5.05
N TYR A 72 2.60 -5.42 5.12
CA TYR A 72 3.41 -4.96 4.01
C TYR A 72 3.69 -6.14 3.08
N GLN A 73 3.69 -5.93 1.76
CA GLN A 73 4.21 -6.91 0.80
C GLN A 73 5.49 -6.36 0.18
N VAL A 74 6.59 -7.11 0.29
CA VAL A 74 7.92 -6.67 -0.13
C VAL A 74 8.48 -7.66 -1.15
N THR A 75 8.85 -7.18 -2.33
CA THR A 75 9.62 -7.92 -3.35
C THR A 75 11.04 -7.33 -3.44
N SER A 76 11.83 -7.78 -4.40
CA SER A 76 13.15 -7.19 -4.70
C SER A 76 13.08 -5.75 -5.23
N ASN A 77 11.94 -5.34 -5.81
CA ASN A 77 11.78 -4.06 -6.51
C ASN A 77 10.54 -3.25 -6.07
N GLN A 78 9.77 -3.73 -5.10
CA GLN A 78 8.52 -3.08 -4.69
C GLN A 78 8.20 -3.27 -3.20
N LEU A 79 7.59 -2.25 -2.61
CA LEU A 79 6.90 -2.25 -1.33
C LEU A 79 5.44 -1.85 -1.53
N ILE A 80 4.50 -2.71 -1.16
CA ILE A 80 3.07 -2.39 -1.08
C ILE A 80 2.73 -2.08 0.37
N LEU A 81 2.25 -0.87 0.61
CA LEU A 81 1.85 -0.38 1.92
C LEU A 81 0.47 -0.93 2.32
N PRO A 82 0.24 -1.20 3.61
CA PRO A 82 -1.09 -1.49 4.13
C PRO A 82 -2.01 -0.27 3.98
N ALA A 83 -3.33 -0.51 3.98
CA ALA A 83 -4.28 0.59 4.09
C ALA A 83 -4.10 1.33 5.43
N PHE A 84 -4.09 2.65 5.38
CA PHE A 84 -4.08 3.48 6.60
C PHE A 84 -5.44 3.42 7.34
N SER A 85 -6.52 3.18 6.61
CA SER A 85 -7.88 3.18 7.15
C SER A 85 -8.25 1.83 7.79
N LEU A 86 -8.91 1.88 8.95
CA LEU A 86 -9.49 0.71 9.61
C LEU A 86 -10.78 0.20 8.93
N PHE A 87 -11.35 0.98 8.01
CA PHE A 87 -12.67 0.71 7.42
C PHE A 87 -12.61 -0.10 6.11
N THR A 88 -11.41 -0.53 5.70
CA THR A 88 -11.22 -1.23 4.43
C THR A 88 -11.10 -2.74 4.62
N GLY A 89 -11.63 -3.52 3.68
CA GLY A 89 -11.33 -4.94 3.59
C GLY A 89 -9.84 -5.18 3.29
N LEU A 90 -9.36 -6.38 3.62
CA LEU A 90 -7.99 -6.82 3.33
C LEU A 90 -7.99 -7.84 2.19
N ASN A 91 -7.12 -7.61 1.21
CA ASN A 91 -6.82 -8.56 0.17
C ASN A 91 -5.85 -9.63 0.70
N THR A 92 -6.38 -10.82 0.98
CA THR A 92 -5.63 -11.98 1.47
C THR A 92 -5.46 -13.07 0.41
N TYR A 93 -5.78 -12.77 -0.85
CA TYR A 93 -5.87 -13.78 -1.92
C TYR A 93 -4.82 -13.59 -3.00
N SER A 94 -4.37 -12.36 -3.23
CA SER A 94 -3.29 -12.07 -4.16
C SER A 94 -2.13 -11.34 -3.49
N LYS A 95 -0.93 -11.70 -3.93
CA LYS A 95 0.33 -11.04 -3.64
C LYS A 95 1.24 -11.21 -4.87
N PRO A 96 2.23 -10.35 -5.10
CA PRO A 96 3.27 -10.63 -6.07
C PRO A 96 3.96 -11.98 -5.77
N GLU A 97 4.44 -12.67 -6.81
CA GLU A 97 4.95 -14.05 -6.74
C GLU A 97 6.04 -14.18 -5.65
N ASP A 98 7.03 -13.28 -5.68
CA ASP A 98 8.17 -13.25 -4.74
C ASP A 98 7.96 -12.38 -3.50
N ALA A 99 6.73 -11.90 -3.26
CA ALA A 99 6.47 -11.03 -2.12
C ALA A 99 6.60 -11.80 -0.79
N VAL A 100 7.35 -11.22 0.15
CA VAL A 100 7.33 -11.54 1.58
C VAL A 100 6.30 -10.66 2.27
N CYS A 101 5.45 -11.26 3.10
CA CYS A 101 4.43 -10.54 3.84
C CYS A 101 4.91 -10.22 5.25
N PHE A 102 4.87 -8.94 5.64
CA PHE A 102 5.13 -8.51 7.02
C PHE A 102 3.83 -8.03 7.64
N ALA A 103 3.11 -8.92 8.31
CA ALA A 103 1.86 -8.57 8.98
C ALA A 103 2.13 -7.86 10.30
N PHE A 104 1.25 -6.96 10.71
CA PHE A 104 1.46 -6.20 11.94
C PHE A 104 0.18 -6.07 12.78
N THR A 105 0.40 -5.83 14.06
CA THR A 105 -0.57 -5.36 15.04
C THR A 105 -0.13 -3.99 15.55
N GLU A 106 -0.85 -3.42 16.51
CA GLU A 106 -0.44 -2.17 17.16
C GLU A 106 0.95 -2.25 17.82
N SER A 107 1.40 -3.45 18.21
CA SER A 107 2.58 -3.65 19.03
C SER A 107 3.64 -4.57 18.43
N SER A 108 3.41 -5.17 17.27
CA SER A 108 4.30 -6.20 16.73
C SER A 108 4.23 -6.31 15.22
N ILE A 109 5.31 -6.81 14.62
CA ILE A 109 5.42 -7.14 13.21
C ILE A 109 5.92 -8.59 13.06
N PHE A 110 5.33 -9.34 12.13
CA PHE A 110 5.54 -10.76 11.93
C PHE A 110 5.81 -11.03 10.45
N LYS A 111 6.84 -11.82 10.17
CA LYS A 111 7.15 -12.29 8.82
C LYS A 111 6.33 -13.54 8.50
N PHE A 112 5.66 -13.54 7.35
CA PHE A 112 4.88 -14.64 6.78
C PHE A 112 5.49 -15.12 5.47
#